data_AF-A0A845XA66-F1
#
_entry.id   AF-A0A845XA66-F1
#
_cell.length_a   1.000
_cell.length_b   1.000
_cell.length_c   1.000
_cell.angle_alpha   90.00
_cell.angle_beta   90.00
_cell.angle_gamma   90.00
#
_symmetry.space_group_name_H-M   'P 1'
#
loop_
_entity.id
_entity.type
_entity.pdbx_description
1 polymer ?
#
loop_
_entity_poly.entity_id
_entity_poly.type
_entity_poly.pdbx_seq_one_letter_code
_entity_poly.pdbx_strand_id
1 'polypeptide(L)'
;MSPLRWLLFGLFFPACLILLGQVIWSPAIGDRLLALALLLLCIDQSRAGVLDLEQTLLAQTQTPDPRLDRFYRVTICTIAVALVGFYGAWISLGFGAVIIFCSQLGFHCTAGIRLETAEGLTILPWGVKQRWLTLVANVIGVVLLGFWMQAIAPLWMASLILSMVLAYGVIKYVVPKQVG
;
A
#
# COMPACT_ATOMS: atom_id res chain seq x y z
N MET A 1 -12.76 -13.27 -13.79
CA MET A 1 -12.08 -12.14 -13.11
C MET A 1 -12.28 -10.90 -13.96
N SER A 2 -12.55 -9.74 -13.36
CA SER A 2 -12.70 -8.48 -14.10
C SER A 2 -11.41 -8.15 -14.88
N PRO A 3 -11.48 -7.42 -16.02
CA PRO A 3 -10.29 -7.04 -16.79
C PRO A 3 -9.30 -6.21 -15.95
N LEU A 4 -9.81 -5.42 -15.00
CA LEU A 4 -9.00 -4.63 -14.06
C LEU A 4 -8.12 -5.51 -13.16
N ARG A 5 -8.66 -6.63 -12.65
CA ARG A 5 -7.88 -7.58 -11.85
C ARG A 5 -6.72 -8.18 -12.62
N TRP A 6 -6.92 -8.52 -13.89
CA TRP A 6 -5.86 -9.04 -14.75
C TRP A 6 -4.78 -8.00 -15.03
N LEU A 7 -5.17 -6.76 -15.30
CA LEU A 7 -4.24 -5.66 -15.52
C LEU A 7 -3.37 -5.42 -14.29
N LEU A 8 -3.98 -5.24 -13.11
CA LEU A 8 -3.23 -5.00 -11.88
C LEU A 8 -2.39 -6.22 -11.48
N PHE A 9 -2.90 -7.43 -11.65
CA PHE A 9 -2.09 -8.64 -11.45
C PHE A 9 -0.86 -8.64 -12.37
N GLY A 10 -1.03 -8.38 -13.68
CA GLY A 10 0.07 -8.32 -14.64
C GLY A 10 1.11 -7.24 -14.32
N LEU A 11 0.71 -6.12 -13.70
CA LEU A 11 1.61 -5.04 -13.31
C LEU A 11 2.36 -5.32 -12.00
N PHE A 12 1.68 -5.86 -10.97
CA PHE A 12 2.27 -6.11 -9.66
C PHE A 12 3.01 -7.46 -9.58
N PHE A 13 2.61 -8.45 -10.37
CA PHE A 13 3.20 -9.79 -10.32
C PHE A 13 4.71 -9.80 -10.61
N PRO A 14 5.23 -9.12 -11.66
CA PRO A 14 6.68 -9.06 -11.89
C PRO A 14 7.42 -8.35 -10.75
N ALA A 15 6.81 -7.31 -10.16
CA ALA A 15 7.36 -6.63 -8.99
C ALA A 15 7.44 -7.56 -7.76
N CYS A 16 6.44 -8.42 -7.55
CA CYS A 16 6.51 -9.48 -6.53
C CYS A 16 7.67 -10.44 -6.78
N LEU A 17 7.92 -10.86 -8.03
CA LEU A 17 9.04 -11.76 -8.35
C LEU A 17 10.40 -11.11 -8.08
N ILE A 18 10.54 -9.82 -8.41
CA ILE A 18 11.72 -9.02 -8.09
C ILE A 18 12.00 -9.05 -6.58
N LEU A 19 11.00 -8.72 -5.77
CA LEU A 19 11.15 -8.66 -4.31
C LEU A 19 11.39 -10.04 -3.70
N LEU A 20 10.69 -11.07 -4.20
CA LEU A 20 10.92 -12.46 -3.79
C LEU A 20 12.36 -12.88 -4.07
N GLY A 21 12.91 -12.46 -5.21
CA GLY A 21 14.32 -12.70 -5.50
C GLY A 21 15.25 -12.07 -4.48
N GLN A 22 14.99 -10.81 -4.08
CA GLN A 22 15.78 -10.15 -3.04
C GLN A 22 15.63 -10.82 -1.66
N VAL A 23 14.46 -11.37 -1.33
CA VAL A 23 14.28 -12.15 -0.10
C VAL A 23 15.19 -13.38 -0.06
N ILE A 24 15.39 -14.06 -1.20
CA ILE A 24 16.16 -15.30 -1.29
C ILE A 24 17.66 -15.01 -1.42
N TRP A 25 18.02 -14.07 -2.30
CA TRP A 25 19.40 -13.88 -2.76
C TRP A 25 20.15 -12.71 -2.13
N SER A 26 19.51 -11.79 -1.40
CA SER A 26 20.24 -10.68 -0.76
C SER A 26 21.24 -11.21 0.29
N PRO A 27 22.45 -10.65 0.41
CA PRO A 27 23.45 -11.16 1.34
C PRO A 27 23.14 -10.81 2.80
N ALA A 28 22.59 -9.62 3.07
CA ALA A 28 22.29 -9.16 4.42
C ALA A 28 20.87 -9.55 4.84
N ILE A 29 20.72 -10.03 6.08
CA ILE A 29 19.42 -10.41 6.65
C ILE A 29 18.48 -9.18 6.72
N GLY A 30 19.00 -8.01 7.07
CA GLY A 30 18.21 -6.76 7.10
C GLY A 30 17.53 -6.47 5.76
N ASP A 31 18.26 -6.65 4.65
CA ASP A 31 17.75 -6.45 3.30
C ASP A 31 16.68 -7.50 2.95
N ARG A 32 16.88 -8.76 3.34
CA ARG A 32 15.88 -9.82 3.14
C ARG A 32 14.59 -9.52 3.89
N LEU A 33 14.68 -9.06 5.14
CA LEU A 33 13.51 -8.71 5.95
C LEU A 33 12.77 -7.51 5.37
N LEU A 34 13.49 -6.48 4.91
CA LEU A 34 12.88 -5.33 4.26
C LEU A 34 12.23 -5.74 2.91
N ALA A 35 12.91 -6.54 2.10
CA ALA A 35 12.36 -7.08 0.86
C ALA A 35 11.11 -7.92 1.11
N LEU A 36 11.07 -8.71 2.19
CA LEU A 36 9.90 -9.48 2.60
C LEU A 36 8.75 -8.55 3.01
N ALA A 37 9.04 -7.49 3.77
CA ALA A 37 8.03 -6.49 4.14
C ALA A 37 7.44 -5.83 2.89
N LEU A 38 8.28 -5.42 1.93
CA LEU A 38 7.83 -4.85 0.66
C LEU A 38 7.08 -5.86 -0.20
N LEU A 39 7.46 -7.13 -0.21
CA LEU A 39 6.74 -8.18 -0.93
C LEU A 39 5.31 -8.33 -0.42
N LEU A 40 5.14 -8.37 0.90
CA LEU A 40 3.81 -8.43 1.54
C LEU A 40 3.00 -7.16 1.25
N LEU A 41 3.64 -5.98 1.30
CA LEU A 41 3.00 -4.73 0.89
C LEU A 41 2.61 -4.74 -0.59
N CYS A 42 3.43 -5.29 -1.49
CA CYS A 42 3.14 -5.39 -2.92
C CYS A 42 1.85 -6.18 -3.16
N ILE A 43 1.72 -7.32 -2.49
CA ILE A 43 0.51 -8.14 -2.53
C ILE A 43 -0.69 -7.38 -1.97
N ASP A 44 -0.55 -6.73 -0.80
CA ASP A 44 -1.64 -5.97 -0.19
C ASP A 44 -2.10 -4.79 -1.06
N GLN A 45 -1.15 -4.03 -1.61
CA GLN A 45 -1.43 -2.87 -2.48
C GLN A 45 -2.10 -3.28 -3.78
N SER A 46 -1.69 -4.41 -4.38
CA SER A 46 -2.36 -4.94 -5.57
C SER A 46 -3.84 -5.25 -5.31
N ARG A 47 -4.15 -5.87 -4.16
CA ARG A 47 -5.51 -6.21 -3.76
C ARG A 47 -6.32 -4.95 -3.39
N ALA A 48 -5.73 -4.04 -2.63
CA ALA A 48 -6.37 -2.78 -2.25
C ALA A 48 -6.71 -1.94 -3.48
N GLY A 49 -5.76 -1.79 -4.42
CA GLY A 49 -5.98 -1.06 -5.66
C GLY A 49 -7.08 -1.65 -6.54
N VAL A 50 -7.18 -2.98 -6.62
CA VAL A 50 -8.32 -3.65 -7.28
C VAL A 50 -9.64 -3.26 -6.62
N LEU A 51 -9.73 -3.41 -5.30
CA LEU A 51 -10.97 -3.17 -4.57
C LEU A 51 -11.41 -1.70 -4.68
N ASP A 52 -10.48 -0.77 -4.47
CA ASP A 52 -10.76 0.66 -4.54
C ASP A 52 -11.24 1.07 -5.94
N LEU A 53 -10.58 0.59 -7.00
CA LEU A 53 -10.98 0.91 -8.37
C LEU A 53 -12.31 0.24 -8.77
N GLU A 54 -12.52 -1.05 -8.45
CA GLU A 54 -13.78 -1.73 -8.73
C GLU A 54 -14.95 -1.04 -8.03
N GLN A 55 -14.80 -0.71 -6.75
CA GLN A 55 -15.84 -0.03 -5.98
C GLN A 55 -16.10 1.38 -6.51
N THR A 56 -15.06 2.11 -6.91
CA THR A 56 -15.24 3.46 -7.46
C THR A 56 -15.95 3.44 -8.81
N LEU A 57 -15.61 2.49 -9.70
CA LEU A 57 -16.28 2.33 -10.98
C LEU A 57 -17.75 1.93 -10.82
N LEU A 58 -18.04 1.03 -9.88
CA LEU A 58 -19.41 0.66 -9.52
C LEU A 58 -20.17 1.84 -8.89
N ALA A 59 -19.50 2.67 -8.09
CA ALA A 59 -20.08 3.87 -7.51
C ALA A 59 -20.49 4.89 -8.57
N GLN A 60 -19.61 5.12 -9.56
CA GLN A 60 -19.84 6.08 -10.64
C GLN A 60 -21.01 5.70 -11.55
N THR A 61 -21.27 4.40 -11.75
CA THR A 61 -22.43 3.96 -12.55
C THR A 61 -23.75 4.14 -11.80
N GLN A 62 -23.73 4.14 -10.46
CA GLN A 62 -24.92 4.28 -9.62
C GLN A 62 -25.22 5.73 -9.24
N THR A 63 -24.19 6.58 -9.07
CA THR A 63 -24.36 7.96 -8.63
C THR A 63 -23.30 8.87 -9.24
N PRO A 64 -23.69 9.92 -10.00
CA PRO A 64 -22.75 10.91 -10.50
C PRO A 64 -22.33 11.86 -9.36
N ASP A 65 -21.22 11.55 -8.68
CA ASP A 65 -20.59 12.41 -7.66
C ASP A 65 -19.16 12.78 -8.09
N PRO A 66 -18.84 14.09 -8.27
CA PRO A 66 -17.49 14.57 -8.61
C PRO A 66 -16.37 14.11 -7.65
N ARG A 67 -16.71 13.74 -6.41
CA ARG A 67 -15.76 13.20 -5.44
C ARG A 67 -15.23 11.83 -5.86
N LEU A 68 -16.03 11.04 -6.58
CA LEU A 68 -15.62 9.74 -7.12
C LEU A 68 -14.55 9.90 -8.19
N ASP A 69 -14.65 10.92 -9.05
CA ASP A 69 -13.63 11.19 -10.07
C ASP A 69 -12.30 11.60 -9.45
N ARG A 70 -12.35 12.40 -8.38
CA ARG A 70 -11.15 12.72 -7.60
C ARG A 70 -10.55 11.47 -6.98
N PHE A 71 -11.36 10.64 -6.32
CA PHE A 71 -10.89 9.41 -5.68
C PHE A 71 -10.29 8.45 -6.70
N TYR A 72 -10.95 8.23 -7.85
CA TYR A 72 -10.45 7.42 -8.95
C TYR A 72 -9.07 7.86 -9.42
N ARG A 73 -8.88 9.16 -9.69
CA ARG A 73 -7.59 9.72 -10.09
C ARG A 73 -6.52 9.54 -9.02
N VAL A 74 -6.85 9.81 -7.76
CA VAL A 74 -5.93 9.61 -6.62
C VAL A 74 -5.51 8.15 -6.51
N THR A 75 -6.43 7.20 -6.65
CA THR A 75 -6.15 5.76 -6.62
C THR A 75 -5.21 5.34 -7.75
N ILE A 76 -5.49 5.77 -8.99
CA ILE A 76 -4.60 5.48 -10.13
C ILE A 76 -3.20 6.07 -9.92
N CYS A 77 -3.11 7.34 -9.52
CA CYS A 77 -1.82 7.97 -9.24
C CYS A 77 -1.06 7.22 -8.14
N THR A 78 -1.76 6.81 -7.08
CA THR A 78 -1.16 6.04 -5.98
C THR A 78 -0.62 4.69 -6.48
N ILE A 79 -1.40 3.96 -7.26
CA ILE A 79 -0.97 2.69 -7.88
C ILE A 79 0.25 2.91 -8.76
N ALA A 80 0.25 3.93 -9.62
CA ALA A 80 1.36 4.23 -10.51
C ALA A 80 2.64 4.55 -9.72
N VAL A 81 2.56 5.41 -8.70
CA VAL A 81 3.72 5.75 -7.85
C VAL A 81 4.19 4.55 -7.04
N ALA A 82 3.27 3.74 -6.51
CA ALA A 82 3.62 2.51 -5.80
C ALA A 82 4.36 1.53 -6.71
N LEU A 83 3.90 1.32 -7.95
CA LEU A 83 4.60 0.50 -8.94
C LEU A 83 5.99 1.05 -9.24
N VAL A 84 6.15 2.36 -9.43
CA VAL A 84 7.48 2.99 -9.59
C VAL A 84 8.38 2.66 -8.39
N GLY A 85 7.85 2.70 -7.17
CA GLY A 85 8.61 2.31 -5.98
C GLY A 85 8.96 0.83 -5.94
N PHE A 86 8.02 -0.07 -6.27
CA PHE A 86 8.28 -1.51 -6.27
C PHE A 86 9.28 -1.93 -7.37
N TYR A 87 9.16 -1.40 -8.59
CA TYR A 87 10.15 -1.63 -9.64
C TYR A 87 11.48 -0.94 -9.32
N GLY A 88 11.45 0.25 -8.73
CA GLY A 88 12.63 0.98 -8.26
C GLY A 88 13.41 0.24 -7.17
N ALA A 89 12.75 -0.60 -6.38
CA ALA A 89 13.39 -1.46 -5.39
C ALA A 89 14.40 -2.44 -5.99
N TRP A 90 14.32 -2.75 -7.30
CA TRP A 90 15.36 -3.49 -8.02
C TRP A 90 16.71 -2.76 -8.01
N ILE A 91 16.69 -1.43 -8.15
CA ILE A 91 17.90 -0.60 -8.20
C ILE A 91 18.36 -0.27 -6.78
N SER A 92 17.43 0.13 -5.92
CA SER A 92 17.71 0.42 -4.52
C SER A 92 16.48 0.12 -3.68
N LEU A 93 16.62 -0.90 -2.82
CA LEU A 93 15.56 -1.35 -1.91
C LEU A 93 15.06 -0.20 -1.01
N GLY A 94 15.99 0.63 -0.51
CA GLY A 94 15.67 1.78 0.34
C GLY A 94 14.86 2.86 -0.39
N PHE A 95 15.33 3.33 -1.55
CA PHE A 95 14.61 4.35 -2.32
C PHE A 95 13.26 3.84 -2.82
N GLY A 96 13.18 2.59 -3.27
CA GLY A 96 11.92 1.96 -3.66
C GLY A 96 10.91 1.96 -2.51
N ALA A 97 11.36 1.54 -1.31
CA ALA A 97 10.54 1.58 -0.09
C ALA A 97 10.05 3.00 0.23
N VAL A 98 10.91 4.03 0.16
CA VAL A 98 10.52 5.43 0.43
C VAL A 98 9.38 5.85 -0.51
N ILE A 99 9.51 5.55 -1.82
CA ILE A 99 8.48 5.88 -2.80
C ILE A 99 7.15 5.19 -2.48
N ILE A 100 7.18 3.93 -2.06
CA ILE A 100 5.97 3.17 -1.65
C ILE A 100 5.31 3.79 -0.42
N PHE A 101 6.08 4.10 0.63
CA PHE A 101 5.51 4.73 1.83
C PHE A 101 4.96 6.14 1.53
N CYS A 102 5.64 6.90 0.68
CA CYS A 102 5.17 8.22 0.24
C CYS A 102 3.89 8.13 -0.59
N SER A 103 3.72 7.11 -1.43
CA SER A 103 2.48 6.92 -2.19
C SER A 103 1.30 6.65 -1.26
N GLN A 104 1.49 5.82 -0.22
CA GLN A 104 0.47 5.55 0.78
C GLN A 104 0.11 6.78 1.61
N LEU A 105 1.11 7.56 2.04
CA LEU A 105 0.88 8.85 2.70
C LEU A 105 0.08 9.81 1.80
N GLY A 106 0.48 9.91 0.53
CA GLY A 106 -0.22 10.71 -0.48
C GLY A 106 -1.68 10.30 -0.60
N PHE A 107 -1.97 9.01 -0.72
CA PHE A 107 -3.33 8.48 -0.78
C PHE A 107 -4.14 8.83 0.47
N HIS A 108 -3.60 8.59 1.67
CA HIS A 108 -4.30 8.86 2.91
C HIS A 108 -4.59 10.35 3.13
N CYS A 109 -3.75 11.24 2.60
CA CYS A 109 -3.97 12.69 2.65
C CYS A 109 -4.96 13.21 1.58
N THR A 110 -5.04 12.57 0.41
CA THR A 110 -5.72 13.16 -0.76
C THR A 110 -7.05 12.52 -1.13
N ALA A 111 -7.29 11.25 -0.77
CA ALA A 111 -8.48 10.51 -1.19
C ALA A 111 -9.80 11.14 -0.68
N GLY A 112 -9.80 11.67 0.55
CA GLY A 112 -10.89 12.50 1.11
C GLY A 112 -12.25 11.83 1.33
N ILE A 113 -12.48 10.64 0.77
CA ILE A 113 -13.72 9.87 0.89
C ILE A 113 -13.42 8.41 1.24
N ARG A 114 -14.45 7.72 1.72
CA ARG A 114 -14.50 6.26 1.87
C ARG A 114 -15.76 5.75 1.19
N LEU A 115 -15.61 4.63 0.49
CA LEU A 115 -16.71 3.89 -0.12
C LEU A 115 -17.07 2.72 0.78
N GLU A 116 -18.28 2.73 1.32
CA GLU A 116 -18.82 1.57 2.04
C GLU A 116 -19.86 0.90 1.16
N THR A 117 -19.76 -0.44 1.08
CA THR A 117 -20.64 -1.27 0.24
C THR A 117 -21.36 -2.35 1.04
N ALA A 118 -21.38 -2.25 2.37
CA ALA A 118 -21.93 -3.28 3.25
C ALA A 118 -23.48 -3.31 3.26
N GLU A 119 -24.13 -2.15 3.16
CA GLU A 119 -25.61 -2.01 3.21
C GLU A 119 -26.19 -1.14 2.07
N GLY A 120 -25.35 -0.80 1.09
CA GLY A 120 -25.64 0.16 0.04
C GLY A 120 -24.43 1.06 -0.21
N LEU A 121 -24.29 1.58 -1.43
CA LEU A 121 -23.18 2.47 -1.77
C LEU A 121 -23.31 3.79 -1.00
N THR A 122 -22.49 3.97 0.03
CA THR A 122 -22.45 5.22 0.80
C THR A 122 -21.10 5.90 0.61
N ILE A 123 -21.15 7.16 0.18
CA ILE A 123 -19.97 8.01 -0.01
C ILE A 123 -19.81 8.83 1.27
N LEU A 124 -18.93 8.37 2.15
CA LEU A 124 -18.67 9.05 3.43
C LEU A 124 -17.47 9.99 3.29
N PRO A 125 -17.57 11.24 3.78
CA PRO A 125 -16.40 12.10 3.91
C PRO A 125 -15.44 11.46 4.92
N TRP A 126 -14.25 11.09 4.46
CA TRP A 126 -13.30 10.35 5.27
C TRP A 126 -11.93 11.02 5.18
N GLY A 127 -11.74 11.99 6.07
CA GLY A 127 -10.56 12.84 6.09
C GLY A 127 -9.37 12.24 6.81
N VAL A 128 -8.34 13.07 6.93
CA VAL A 128 -7.06 12.77 7.59
C VAL A 128 -7.25 12.36 9.06
N LYS A 129 -8.19 12.99 9.77
CA LYS A 129 -8.45 12.72 11.19
C LYS A 129 -8.92 11.28 11.43
N GLN A 130 -9.72 10.72 10.53
CA GLN A 130 -10.20 9.35 10.62
C GLN A 130 -9.12 8.32 10.25
N ARG A 131 -8.06 8.75 9.53
CA ARG A 131 -6.93 7.92 9.07
C ARG A 131 -5.66 8.13 9.91
N TRP A 132 -5.78 8.76 11.08
CA TRP A 132 -4.61 9.18 11.86
C TRP A 132 -3.70 8.00 12.25
N LEU A 133 -4.28 6.84 12.58
CA LEU A 133 -3.51 5.66 12.98
C LEU A 133 -2.67 5.11 11.82
N THR A 134 -3.25 5.04 10.61
CA THR A 134 -2.51 4.58 9.42
C THR A 134 -1.47 5.59 8.97
N LEU A 135 -1.76 6.90 9.12
CA LEU A 135 -0.80 7.95 8.84
C LEU A 135 0.40 7.90 9.79
N VAL A 136 0.16 7.75 11.09
CA VAL A 136 1.23 7.60 12.09
C VAL A 136 2.08 6.37 11.79
N ALA A 137 1.45 5.23 11.47
CA ALA A 137 2.18 4.02 11.08
C ALA A 137 3.06 4.25 9.84
N ASN A 138 2.57 4.95 8.82
CA ASN A 138 3.35 5.25 7.62
C ASN A 138 4.51 6.22 7.91
N VAL A 139 4.30 7.25 8.73
CA VAL A 139 5.37 8.17 9.15
C VAL A 139 6.44 7.42 9.94
N ILE A 140 6.06 6.55 10.88
CA ILE A 140 6.99 5.69 11.61
C ILE A 140 7.75 4.80 10.63
N GLY A 141 7.07 4.19 9.66
CA GLY A 141 7.70 3.37 8.62
C GLY A 141 8.77 4.13 7.83
N VAL A 142 8.49 5.38 7.42
CA VAL A 142 9.48 6.24 6.73
C VAL A 142 10.67 6.56 7.64
N VAL A 143 10.45 6.86 8.93
CA VAL A 143 11.53 7.15 9.87
C VAL A 143 12.42 5.93 10.09
N LEU A 144 11.83 4.76 10.33
CA LEU A 144 12.56 3.49 10.47
C LEU A 144 13.36 3.16 9.21
N LEU A 145 12.77 3.41 8.04
CA LEU A 145 13.45 3.25 6.76
C LEU A 145 14.62 4.23 6.60
N GLY A 146 14.46 5.47 7.06
CA GLY A 146 15.55 6.46 7.08
C GLY A 146 16.72 6.04 7.98
N PHE A 147 16.45 5.40 9.13
CA PHE A 147 17.51 4.81 9.96
C PHE A 147 18.15 3.59 9.29
N TRP A 148 17.35 2.73 8.67
CA TRP A 148 17.85 1.59 7.90
C TRP A 148 18.79 2.02 6.77
N MET A 149 18.42 3.06 6.00
CA MET A 149 19.23 3.60 4.90
C MET A 149 20.55 4.21 5.38
N GLN A 150 20.62 4.68 6.62
CA GLN A 150 21.84 5.18 7.27
C GLN A 150 22.66 4.07 7.95
N ALA A 151 22.30 2.80 7.72
CA ALA A 151 22.90 1.63 8.35
C ALA A 151 22.84 1.63 9.89
N ILE A 152 21.88 2.37 10.47
CA ILE A 152 21.66 2.40 11.92
C ILE A 152 20.84 1.18 12.30
N ALA A 153 21.48 0.18 12.92
CA ALA A 153 20.85 -1.06 13.37
C ALA A 153 19.91 -1.69 12.30
N PRO A 154 20.38 -1.95 11.07
CA PRO A 154 19.53 -2.26 9.91
C PRO A 154 18.68 -3.52 10.10
N LEU A 155 19.20 -4.52 10.84
CA LEU A 155 18.43 -5.71 11.18
C LEU A 155 17.20 -5.37 12.04
N TRP A 156 17.37 -4.52 13.05
CA TRP A 156 16.29 -4.12 13.95
C TRP A 156 15.27 -3.24 13.23
N MET A 157 15.73 -2.27 12.43
CA MET A 157 14.84 -1.39 11.66
C MET A 157 13.99 -2.20 10.66
N ALA A 158 14.61 -3.12 9.91
CA ALA A 158 13.88 -3.97 8.97
C ALA A 158 12.90 -4.92 9.68
N SER A 159 13.30 -5.47 10.84
CA SER A 159 12.42 -6.32 11.65
C SER A 159 11.19 -5.55 12.15
N LEU A 160 11.37 -4.30 12.60
CA LEU A 160 10.27 -3.45 13.04
C LEU A 160 9.33 -3.10 11.89
N ILE A 161 9.86 -2.74 10.72
CA ILE A 161 9.06 -2.49 9.51
C ILE A 161 8.26 -3.73 9.13
N LEU A 162 8.89 -4.91 9.07
CA LEU A 162 8.20 -6.17 8.79
C LEU A 162 7.11 -6.46 9.83
N SER A 163 7.39 -6.28 11.12
CA SER A 163 6.42 -6.50 12.19
C SER A 163 5.19 -5.60 12.03
N MET A 164 5.38 -4.34 11.64
CA MET A 164 4.28 -3.41 11.37
C MET A 164 3.43 -3.88 10.19
N VAL A 165 4.06 -4.31 9.09
CA VAL A 165 3.35 -4.83 7.91
C VAL A 165 2.54 -6.08 8.26
N LEU A 166 3.11 -7.00 9.03
CA LEU A 166 2.43 -8.19 9.51
C LEU A 166 1.26 -7.84 10.44
N ALA A 167 1.47 -6.96 11.43
CA ALA A 167 0.42 -6.53 12.34
C ALA A 167 -0.76 -5.88 11.59
N TYR A 168 -0.46 -4.99 10.64
CA TYR A 168 -1.49 -4.39 9.78
C TYR A 168 -2.23 -5.44 8.96
N GLY A 169 -1.52 -6.39 8.34
CA GLY A 169 -2.12 -7.49 7.58
C GLY A 169 -3.05 -8.36 8.43
N VAL A 170 -2.62 -8.73 9.65
CA VAL A 170 -3.43 -9.51 10.60
C VAL A 170 -4.69 -8.74 10.99
N ILE A 171 -4.56 -7.46 11.35
CA ILE A 171 -5.72 -6.63 11.71
C ILE A 171 -6.69 -6.52 10.53
N LYS A 172 -6.18 -6.33 9.32
CA LYS A 172 -7.00 -6.14 8.12
C LYS A 172 -7.72 -7.43 7.66
N TYR A 173 -7.10 -8.59 7.84
CA TYR A 173 -7.58 -9.85 7.23
C TYR A 173 -8.08 -10.91 8.21
N VAL A 174 -7.66 -10.86 9.48
CA VAL A 174 -7.99 -11.89 10.49
C VAL A 174 -8.96 -11.36 11.53
N VAL A 175 -8.85 -10.09 11.92
CA VAL A 175 -9.79 -9.49 12.87
C VAL A 175 -11.13 -9.28 12.15
N PRO A 176 -12.23 -9.89 12.60
CA PRO A 176 -13.54 -9.70 11.97
C PRO A 176 -13.90 -8.22 11.98
N LYS A 177 -14.37 -7.71 10.83
CA LYS A 177 -14.74 -6.29 10.62
C LYS A 177 -15.54 -5.76 11.81
N GLN A 178 -14.89 -5.06 12.72
CA GLN A 178 -15.54 -3.91 13.33
C GLN A 178 -15.31 -2.76 12.37
N VAL A 179 -16.42 -2.30 11.83
CA VAL A 179 -16.65 -0.94 11.36
C VAL A 179 -15.64 0.01 12.01
N GLY A 180 -14.81 0.62 11.17
CA GLY A 180 -13.96 1.75 11.51
C GLY A 180 -13.99 2.65 10.31
#